data_AF-A0A7L4PRS1-F1
#
_entry.id   AF-A0A7L4PRS1-F1
#
_cell.length_a   1.000
_cell.length_b   1.000
_cell.length_c   1.000
_cell.angle_alpha   90.00
_cell.angle_beta   90.00
_cell.angle_gamma   90.00
#
_symmetry.space_group_name_H-M   'P 1'
#
loop_
_entity.id
_entity.type
_entity.pdbx_description
1 polymer ?
#
loop_
_entity_poly.entity_id
_entity_poly.type
_entity_poly.pdbx_seq_one_letter_code
_entity_poly.pdbx_strand_id
1 'polypeptide(L)'
;MEGDRVSYHESVKKMYEKIKDDKITNIWNRYEAQGFGGDPDKRCPFCQGGVRCDLCSNGPCRSDASIDKRGVCGITADGMAMRMMLLRNVLGTSTYQYHTEQTIKTLRATAKGETPFQ
;
A
#
# COMPACT_ATOMS: atom_id res chain seq x y z
N MET A 1 6.00 -7.24 -19.21
CA MET A 1 4.70 -7.93 -19.15
C MET A 1 3.98 -7.86 -20.49
N GLU A 2 3.23 -8.91 -20.84
CA GLU A 2 2.49 -9.01 -22.11
C GLU A 2 1.01 -8.64 -21.96
N GLY A 3 0.47 -7.92 -22.94
CA GLY A 3 -0.97 -7.81 -23.25
C GLY A 3 -1.91 -7.61 -22.06
N ASP A 4 -2.87 -8.52 -21.91
CA ASP A 4 -3.95 -8.44 -20.90
C ASP A 4 -3.47 -8.43 -19.45
N ARG A 5 -2.22 -8.85 -19.20
CA ARG A 5 -1.61 -8.73 -17.87
C ARG A 5 -1.39 -7.27 -17.46
N VAL A 6 -1.24 -6.37 -18.43
CA VAL A 6 -1.04 -4.93 -18.20
C VAL A 6 -2.37 -4.23 -17.92
N SER A 7 -3.41 -4.54 -18.68
CA SER A 7 -4.77 -4.02 -18.51
C SER A 7 -5.72 -4.72 -19.47
N TYR A 8 -7.00 -4.82 -19.11
CA TYR A 8 -8.06 -5.20 -20.04
C TYR A 8 -8.56 -4.04 -20.92
N HIS A 9 -8.14 -2.80 -20.63
CA HIS A 9 -8.60 -1.61 -21.37
C HIS A 9 -7.63 -1.25 -22.50
N GLU A 10 -8.16 -1.20 -23.73
CA GLU A 10 -7.38 -0.84 -24.93
C GLU A 10 -6.75 0.56 -24.86
N SER A 11 -7.45 1.53 -24.24
CA SER A 11 -6.91 2.87 -24.03
C SER A 11 -5.67 2.87 -23.13
N VAL A 12 -5.62 2.00 -22.12
CA VAL A 12 -4.49 1.85 -21.21
C VAL A 12 -3.32 1.16 -21.92
N LYS A 13 -3.59 0.09 -22.69
CA LYS A 13 -2.57 -0.61 -23.49
C LYS A 13 -1.89 0.33 -24.50
N LYS A 14 -2.67 1.17 -25.19
CA LYS A 14 -2.13 2.17 -26.12
C LYS A 14 -1.16 3.14 -25.43
N MET A 15 -1.53 3.65 -24.26
CA MET A 15 -0.65 4.54 -23.49
C MET A 15 0.58 3.82 -22.93
N TYR A 16 0.44 2.54 -22.56
CA TYR A 16 1.55 1.73 -22.09
C TYR A 16 2.63 1.59 -23.16
N GLU A 17 2.28 1.27 -24.41
CA GLU A 17 3.27 1.19 -25.50
C GLU A 17 3.92 2.55 -25.77
N LYS A 18 3.17 3.65 -25.79
CA LYS A 18 3.75 4.99 -25.95
C LYS A 18 4.79 5.31 -24.87
N ILE A 19 4.46 5.04 -23.60
CA ILE A 19 5.35 5.29 -22.45
C ILE A 19 6.61 4.43 -22.54
N LYS A 20 6.47 3.19 -23.00
CA LYS A 20 7.58 2.26 -23.21
C LYS A 20 8.50 2.72 -24.34
N ASP A 21 7.95 3.16 -25.47
CA ASP A 21 8.72 3.71 -26.60
C ASP A 21 9.48 4.98 -26.19
N ASP A 22 8.87 5.81 -25.34
CA ASP A 22 9.49 7.01 -24.77
C ASP A 22 10.52 6.70 -23.68
N LYS A 23 10.71 5.41 -23.33
CA LYS A 23 11.62 4.95 -22.28
C LYS A 23 11.33 5.57 -20.91
N ILE A 24 10.05 5.84 -20.63
CA ILE A 24 9.58 6.38 -19.36
C ILE A 24 9.17 5.23 -18.44
N THR A 25 9.60 5.27 -17.17
CA THR A 25 9.22 4.24 -16.18
C THR A 25 7.74 4.33 -15.81
N ASN A 26 7.06 3.18 -15.75
CA ASN A 26 5.67 3.07 -15.31
C ASN A 26 5.46 2.09 -14.15
N ILE A 27 4.21 1.90 -13.74
CA ILE A 27 3.85 1.03 -12.62
C ILE A 27 4.28 -0.43 -12.84
N TRP A 28 4.17 -0.95 -14.06
CA TRP A 28 4.55 -2.33 -14.38
C TRP A 28 6.06 -2.54 -14.36
N ASN A 29 6.84 -1.58 -14.86
CA ASN A 29 8.30 -1.66 -14.74
C ASN A 29 8.73 -1.69 -13.26
N ARG A 30 8.11 -0.84 -12.42
CA ARG A 30 8.41 -0.84 -10.97
C ARG A 30 7.89 -2.09 -10.26
N TYR A 31 6.76 -2.63 -10.68
CA TYR A 31 6.22 -3.89 -10.18
C TYR A 31 7.19 -5.05 -10.45
N GLU A 32 7.69 -5.16 -11.68
CA GLU A 32 8.69 -6.16 -12.10
C GLU A 32 9.99 -5.99 -11.31
N ALA A 33 10.50 -4.76 -11.19
CA ALA A 33 11.74 -4.47 -10.47
C ALA A 33 11.69 -4.81 -8.97
N GLN A 34 10.51 -4.85 -8.37
CA GLN A 34 10.32 -5.25 -6.97
C GLN A 34 10.23 -6.78 -6.78
N GLY A 35 10.18 -7.56 -7.87
CA GLY A 35 10.11 -9.02 -7.83
C GLY A 35 11.43 -9.66 -7.39
N PHE A 36 11.39 -10.89 -6.90
CA PHE A 36 12.59 -11.63 -6.48
C PHE A 36 12.92 -12.79 -7.42
N GLY A 37 14.21 -12.97 -7.70
CA GLY A 37 14.70 -14.11 -8.50
C GLY A 37 14.19 -14.10 -9.94
N GLY A 38 13.95 -12.93 -10.51
CA GLY A 38 13.39 -12.78 -11.86
C GLY A 38 11.87 -12.98 -11.95
N ASP A 39 11.21 -13.33 -10.84
CA ASP A 39 9.75 -13.47 -10.77
C ASP A 39 9.11 -12.14 -10.29
N PRO A 40 8.33 -11.45 -11.13
CA PRO A 40 7.70 -10.18 -10.77
C PRO A 40 6.63 -10.32 -9.67
N ASP A 41 6.05 -11.51 -9.49
CA ASP A 41 4.99 -11.77 -8.50
C ASP A 41 5.54 -12.24 -7.16
N LYS A 42 6.79 -12.71 -7.12
CA LYS A 42 7.45 -13.13 -5.88
C LYS A 42 7.83 -11.93 -5.04
N ARG A 43 7.16 -11.76 -3.89
CA ARG A 43 7.43 -10.70 -2.90
C ARG A 43 8.07 -11.27 -1.64
N CYS A 44 8.50 -10.37 -0.74
CA CYS A 44 9.01 -10.76 0.57
C CYS A 44 7.93 -11.54 1.36
N PRO A 45 8.18 -12.82 1.72
CA PRO A 45 7.17 -13.66 2.37
C PRO A 45 6.80 -13.14 3.77
N PHE A 46 7.75 -12.53 4.50
CA PHE A 46 7.45 -11.93 5.80
C PHE A 46 6.53 -10.71 5.70
N CYS A 47 6.69 -9.90 4.65
CA CYS A 47 5.83 -8.75 4.40
C CYS A 47 4.44 -9.19 3.91
N GLN A 48 4.37 -10.20 3.03
CA GLN A 48 3.10 -10.76 2.58
C GLN A 48 2.32 -11.43 3.71
N GLY A 49 3.00 -12.19 4.58
CA GLY A 49 2.39 -12.81 5.75
C GLY A 49 2.08 -11.85 6.90
N GLY A 50 2.50 -10.58 6.82
CA GLY A 50 2.32 -9.60 7.90
C GLY A 50 3.14 -9.86 9.16
N VAL A 51 4.17 -10.70 9.05
CA VAL A 51 5.01 -11.18 10.17
C VAL A 51 6.34 -10.44 10.28
N ARG A 52 6.44 -9.26 9.66
CA ARG A 52 7.54 -8.30 9.81
C ARG A 52 7.10 -7.11 10.65
N CYS A 53 7.94 -6.68 11.59
CA CYS A 53 7.68 -5.50 12.44
C CYS A 53 8.93 -4.61 12.57
N ASP A 54 8.76 -3.31 12.36
CA ASP A 54 9.80 -2.26 12.39
C ASP A 54 9.40 -1.04 13.25
N LEU A 55 8.51 -1.25 14.23
CA LEU A 55 7.95 -0.18 15.06
C LEU A 55 8.84 0.30 16.21
N CYS A 56 10.02 -0.29 16.37
CA CYS A 56 10.99 0.11 17.39
C CYS A 56 12.42 -0.11 16.89
N SER A 57 13.39 0.48 17.59
CA SER A 57 14.82 0.41 17.26
C SER A 57 15.43 -0.99 17.37
N ASN A 58 14.77 -1.94 18.03
CA ASN A 58 15.24 -3.33 18.11
C ASN A 58 14.86 -4.17 16.89
N GLY A 59 14.08 -3.62 15.94
CA GLY A 59 13.72 -4.25 14.67
C GLY A 59 14.76 -4.03 13.56
N PRO A 60 14.45 -4.43 12.31
CA PRO A 60 13.21 -5.10 11.89
C PRO A 60 13.18 -6.57 12.34
N CYS A 61 12.14 -6.97 13.06
CA CYS A 61 11.90 -8.36 13.43
C CYS A 61 11.18 -9.10 12.30
N ARG A 62 11.47 -10.40 12.15
CA ARG A 62 10.80 -11.34 11.25
C ARG A 62 10.38 -12.57 12.05
N SER A 63 9.08 -12.72 12.25
CA SER A 63 8.49 -13.82 13.01
C SER A 63 8.04 -14.96 12.09
N ASP A 64 7.90 -16.14 12.66
CA ASP A 64 7.45 -17.35 11.98
C ASP A 64 6.64 -18.20 12.95
N ALA A 65 5.36 -18.42 12.63
CA ALA A 65 4.44 -19.17 13.47
C ALA A 65 4.82 -20.66 13.56
N SER A 66 5.42 -21.22 12.51
CA SER A 66 5.71 -22.67 12.41
C SER A 66 6.80 -23.14 13.37
N ILE A 67 7.67 -22.23 13.80
CA ILE A 67 8.81 -22.50 14.68
C ILE A 67 8.80 -21.62 15.93
N ASP A 68 7.65 -21.00 16.27
CA ASP A 68 7.48 -20.02 17.36
C ASP A 68 8.60 -18.96 17.39
N LYS A 69 9.02 -18.47 16.22
CA LYS A 69 10.01 -17.40 16.13
C LYS A 69 9.32 -16.07 16.36
N ARG A 70 9.65 -15.43 17.47
CA ARG A 70 9.02 -14.18 17.93
C ARG A 70 9.83 -12.94 17.58
N GLY A 71 9.21 -11.78 17.74
CA GLY A 71 9.93 -10.52 17.81
C GLY A 71 10.78 -10.43 19.07
N VAL A 72 11.76 -9.52 19.07
CA VAL A 72 12.64 -9.27 20.23
C VAL A 72 11.88 -8.90 21.50
N CYS A 73 10.71 -8.27 21.38
CA CYS A 73 9.83 -7.95 22.52
C CYS A 73 8.92 -9.12 22.95
N GLY A 74 9.04 -10.28 22.32
CA GLY A 74 8.22 -11.47 22.64
C GLY A 74 6.89 -11.56 21.90
N ILE A 75 6.57 -10.65 20.97
CA ILE A 75 5.34 -10.76 20.17
C ILE A 75 5.40 -11.94 19.19
N THR A 76 4.31 -12.70 19.10
CA THR A 76 4.15 -13.84 18.18
C THR A 76 3.89 -13.38 16.74
N ALA A 77 4.00 -14.30 15.79
CA ALA A 77 3.65 -14.06 14.39
C ALA A 77 2.21 -13.57 14.21
N ASP A 78 1.24 -14.18 14.89
CA ASP A 78 -0.17 -13.76 14.84
C ASP A 78 -0.36 -12.35 15.37
N GLY A 79 0.32 -12.02 16.48
CA GLY A 79 0.31 -10.68 17.05
C GLY A 79 0.90 -9.64 16.09
N MET A 80 1.98 -9.98 15.37
CA MET A 80 2.54 -9.09 14.34
C MET A 80 1.57 -8.89 13.17
N ALA A 81 0.94 -9.95 12.67
CA ALA A 81 -0.02 -9.88 11.57
C ALA A 81 -1.23 -9.00 11.93
N MET A 82 -1.80 -9.18 13.13
CA MET A 82 -2.90 -8.35 13.62
C MET A 82 -2.50 -6.90 13.82
N ARG A 83 -1.30 -6.63 14.34
CA ARG A 83 -0.80 -5.26 14.49
C ARG A 83 -0.62 -4.57 13.13
N MET A 84 -0.08 -5.28 12.12
CA MET A 84 0.04 -4.75 10.77
C MET A 84 -1.35 -4.41 10.19
N MET A 85 -2.34 -5.30 10.36
CA MET A 85 -3.70 -5.06 9.90
C MET A 85 -4.34 -3.84 10.59
N LEU A 86 -4.18 -3.72 11.91
CA LEU A 86 -4.67 -2.56 12.66
C LEU A 86 -4.08 -1.25 12.12
N LEU A 87 -2.76 -1.21 11.88
CA LEU A 87 -2.12 -0.02 11.31
C LEU A 87 -2.66 0.32 9.92
N ARG A 88 -2.88 -0.67 9.05
CA ARG A 88 -3.52 -0.45 7.74
C ARG A 88 -4.93 0.12 7.86
N ASN A 89 -5.71 -0.38 8.82
CA ASN A 89 -7.05 0.15 9.09
C ASN A 89 -7.00 1.61 9.55
N VAL A 90 -6.12 1.92 10.51
CA VAL A 90 -5.97 3.29 11.04
C VAL A 90 -5.54 4.27 9.95
N LEU A 91 -4.61 3.90 9.06
CA LEU A 91 -4.19 4.74 7.94
C LEU A 91 -5.37 5.09 7.00
N GLY A 92 -6.21 4.10 6.67
CA GLY A 92 -7.41 4.31 5.85
C GLY A 92 -8.44 5.19 6.54
N THR A 93 -8.80 4.86 7.79
CA THR A 93 -9.77 5.61 8.59
C THR A 93 -9.34 7.08 8.78
N SER A 94 -8.05 7.33 9.02
CA SER A 94 -7.52 8.69 9.18
C SER A 94 -7.69 9.52 7.90
N THR A 95 -7.55 8.90 6.73
CA THR A 95 -7.77 9.56 5.43
C THR A 95 -9.23 9.97 5.25
N TYR A 96 -10.17 9.06 5.56
CA TYR A 96 -11.60 9.36 5.48
C TYR A 96 -12.03 10.41 6.50
N GLN A 97 -11.54 10.31 7.73
CA GLN A 97 -11.79 11.32 8.76
C GLN A 97 -11.34 12.70 8.30
N TYR A 98 -10.13 12.83 7.76
CA TYR A 98 -9.63 14.09 7.24
C TYR A 98 -10.50 14.62 6.10
N HIS A 99 -10.87 13.75 5.14
CA HIS A 99 -11.75 14.14 4.03
C HIS A 99 -13.08 14.69 4.54
N THR A 100 -13.74 14.00 5.48
CA THR A 100 -14.99 14.44 6.09
C THR A 100 -14.81 15.76 6.83
N GLU A 101 -13.72 15.93 7.58
CA GLU A 101 -13.44 17.17 8.29
C GLU A 101 -13.30 18.37 7.34
N GLN A 102 -12.60 18.20 6.21
CA GLN A 102 -12.49 19.24 5.19
C GLN A 102 -13.85 19.56 4.57
N THR A 103 -14.65 18.54 4.24
CA THR A 103 -16.01 18.74 3.71
C THR A 103 -16.89 19.52 4.70
N ILE A 104 -16.84 19.19 5.98
CA ILE A 104 -17.60 19.91 7.02
C ILE A 104 -17.14 21.36 7.15
N LYS A 105 -15.82 21.62 7.09
CA LYS A 105 -15.28 22.98 7.12
C LYS A 105 -15.80 23.80 5.96
N THR A 106 -15.74 23.25 4.74
CA THR A 106 -16.28 23.90 3.55
C THR A 106 -17.78 24.15 3.69
N LEU A 107 -18.57 23.15 4.08
CA LEU A 107 -20.03 23.29 4.24
C LEU A 107 -20.39 24.37 5.26
N ARG A 108 -19.65 24.44 6.38
CA ARG A 108 -19.83 25.50 7.39
C ARG A 108 -19.53 26.88 6.82
N ALA A 109 -18.47 27.03 6.03
CA ALA A 109 -18.14 28.28 5.37
C ALA A 109 -19.19 28.64 4.30
N THR A 110 -19.70 27.66 3.56
CA THR A 110 -20.81 27.84 2.60
C THR A 110 -22.06 28.36 3.29
N ALA A 111 -22.46 27.76 4.42
CA ALA A 111 -23.60 28.22 5.20
C ALA A 111 -23.45 29.66 5.73
N LYS A 112 -22.22 30.18 5.82
CA LYS A 112 -21.90 31.57 6.20
C LYS A 112 -21.77 32.53 5.01
N GLY A 113 -21.90 32.05 3.77
CA GLY A 113 -21.66 32.84 2.57
C GLY A 113 -20.19 33.13 2.29
N GLU A 114 -19.27 32.36 2.88
CA GLU A 114 -17.80 32.55 2.77
C GLU A 114 -17.19 31.74 1.61
N THR A 115 -18.00 31.07 0.78
CA THR A 115 -17.55 30.21 -0.33
C THR A 115 -18.42 30.40 -1.58
N PRO A 116 -17.98 30.01 -2.79
CA PRO A 116 -18.78 30.07 -4.00
C PRO A 116 -19.82 28.94 -4.16
N PHE A 117 -19.87 27.98 -3.22
CA PHE A 117 -20.85 26.89 -3.24
C PHE A 117 -22.23 27.35 -2.73
N GLN A 118 -23.27 26.56 -2.98
CA GLN A 118 -24.65 26.76 -2.50
C GLN A 118 -25.17 25.49 -1.84
#